data_AF-A0AA36FB61-F1
#
_entry.id   AF-A0AA36FB61-F1
#
_cell.length_a   1.000
_cell.length_b   1.000
_cell.length_c   1.000
_cell.angle_alpha   90.00
_cell.angle_beta   90.00
_cell.angle_gamma   90.00
#
_symmetry.space_group_name_H-M   'P 1'
#
loop_
_entity.id
_entity.type
_entity.pdbx_description
1 polymer ?
#
loop_
_entity_poly.entity_id
_entity_poly.type
_entity_poly.pdbx_seq_one_letter_code
_entity_poly.pdbx_strand_id
1 'polypeptide(L)'
;MITTRDLFGLTEDEDVTPIDSAPSEQGTIIKKYGETYKGLPVFDASLTVETDANTDVYTGQVTGKLAQNLDDDISSTVPTLNEPEVMLLAANYGNFSMEEARIDYDKLRLTIFVKDNVAILVYRIQYYAVSNGKNYRFCMLIDANNGTLVKK
;
A
#
# COMPACT_ATOMS: atom_id res chain seq x y z
N MET A 1 6.10 24.43 14.92
CA MET A 1 6.68 23.67 13.80
C MET A 1 5.50 23.07 13.05
N ILE A 2 5.38 23.33 11.75
CA ILE A 2 4.31 22.76 10.92
C ILE A 2 4.67 21.29 10.69
N THR A 3 3.78 20.37 11.00
CA THR A 3 4.00 18.94 10.75
C THR A 3 3.66 18.58 9.29
N THR A 4 4.09 17.41 8.82
CA THR A 4 3.70 16.93 7.50
C THR A 4 2.18 16.77 7.39
N ARG A 5 1.50 16.40 8.49
CA ARG A 5 0.03 16.35 8.56
C ARG A 5 -0.60 17.72 8.30
N ASP A 6 -0.09 18.75 8.98
CA ASP A 6 -0.58 20.12 8.85
C ASP A 6 -0.36 20.67 7.43
N LEU A 7 0.78 20.33 6.81
CA LEU A 7 1.14 20.77 5.46
C LEU A 7 0.16 20.26 4.39
N PHE A 8 -0.36 19.04 4.56
CA PHE A 8 -1.24 18.38 3.59
C PHE A 8 -2.71 18.35 4.00
N GLY A 9 -3.07 18.97 5.13
CA GLY A 9 -4.45 19.06 5.58
C GLY A 9 -5.08 17.69 5.88
N LEU A 10 -4.30 16.74 6.39
CA LEU A 10 -4.81 15.39 6.69
C LEU A 10 -5.87 15.44 7.78
N THR A 11 -6.95 14.70 7.58
CA THR A 11 -8.05 14.56 8.53
C THR A 11 -7.71 13.61 9.69
N GLU A 12 -8.65 13.37 10.61
CA GLU A 12 -8.45 12.53 11.80
C GLU A 12 -8.02 11.10 11.46
N ASP A 13 -8.63 10.52 10.42
CA ASP A 13 -8.39 9.12 10.02
C ASP A 13 -7.21 8.97 9.05
N GLU A 14 -6.73 10.05 8.45
CA GLU A 14 -5.63 10.06 7.49
C GLU A 14 -4.31 10.34 8.21
N ASP A 15 -3.24 9.64 7.82
CA ASP A 15 -1.89 9.92 8.31
C ASP A 15 -0.83 9.62 7.24
N VAL A 16 0.40 10.01 7.52
CA VAL A 16 1.56 9.72 6.68
C VAL A 16 2.70 9.16 7.52
N THR A 17 3.30 8.08 7.04
CA THR A 17 4.40 7.39 7.73
C THR A 17 5.69 7.51 6.91
N PRO A 18 6.84 7.83 7.54
CA PRO A 18 8.12 7.84 6.83
C PRO A 18 8.43 6.46 6.22
N ILE A 19 8.70 6.41 4.92
CA ILE A 19 9.12 5.21 4.20
C ILE A 19 10.63 5.21 4.00
N ASP A 20 11.18 6.34 3.56
CA ASP A 20 12.58 6.44 3.14
C ASP A 20 13.08 7.89 3.24
N SER A 21 14.39 8.07 3.25
CA SER A 21 15.01 9.38 3.21
C SER A 21 16.40 9.36 2.58
N ALA A 22 16.76 10.40 1.85
CA ALA A 22 18.08 10.56 1.27
C ALA A 22 18.55 12.02 1.31
N PRO A 23 19.85 12.29 1.53
CA PRO A 23 20.41 13.62 1.36
C PRO A 23 20.51 14.01 -0.13
N SER A 24 20.40 15.30 -0.41
CA SER A 24 20.68 15.87 -1.73
C SER A 24 22.06 16.55 -1.76
N GLU A 25 22.55 16.85 -2.96
CA GLU A 25 23.78 17.66 -3.13
C GLU A 25 23.57 19.13 -2.75
N GLN A 26 22.32 19.59 -2.67
CA GLN A 26 21.94 20.96 -2.34
C GLN A 26 21.92 21.23 -0.82
N GLY A 27 22.27 20.24 0.00
CA GLY A 27 22.24 20.37 1.47
C GLY A 27 20.83 20.24 2.06
N THR A 28 19.94 19.52 1.38
CA THR A 28 18.57 19.20 1.81
C THR A 28 18.41 17.71 2.08
N ILE A 29 17.32 17.31 2.73
CA ILE A 29 16.89 15.92 2.92
C ILE A 29 15.58 15.72 2.17
N ILE A 30 15.58 14.74 1.28
CA ILE A 30 14.39 14.26 0.58
C ILE A 30 13.79 13.13 1.42
N LYS A 31 12.54 13.30 1.88
CA LYS A 31 11.81 12.31 2.70
C LYS A 31 10.62 11.78 1.91
N LYS A 32 10.50 10.45 1.82
CA LYS A 32 9.33 9.78 1.27
C LYS A 32 8.40 9.34 2.39
N TYR A 33 7.11 9.63 2.23
CA TYR A 33 6.05 9.24 3.14
C TYR A 33 5.01 8.38 2.44
N GLY A 34 4.51 7.36 3.11
CA GLY A 34 3.38 6.55 2.68
C GLY A 34 2.14 6.93 3.43
N GLU A 35 1.02 7.06 2.72
CA GLU A 35 -0.26 7.35 3.32
C GLU A 35 -0.81 6.15 4.09
N THR A 36 -1.49 6.45 5.19
CA THR A 36 -2.34 5.50 5.90
C THR A 36 -3.72 6.11 6.14
N TYR A 37 -4.73 5.24 6.20
CA TYR A 37 -6.09 5.59 6.58
C TYR A 37 -6.60 4.58 7.61
N LYS A 38 -7.05 5.08 8.77
CA LYS A 38 -7.41 4.26 9.95
C LYS A 38 -6.33 3.24 10.30
N GLY A 39 -5.06 3.65 10.16
CA GLY A 39 -3.88 2.82 10.43
C GLY A 39 -3.53 1.80 9.33
N LEU A 40 -4.34 1.64 8.28
CA LEU A 40 -4.01 0.79 7.14
C LEU A 40 -3.24 1.55 6.07
N PRO A 41 -2.22 0.95 5.42
CA PRO A 41 -1.53 1.61 4.32
C PRO A 41 -2.47 1.80 3.13
N VAL A 42 -2.34 2.94 2.45
CA VAL A 42 -2.97 3.20 1.16
C VAL A 42 -1.97 2.89 0.05
N PHE A 43 -2.27 1.89 -0.76
CA PHE A 43 -1.37 1.40 -1.79
C PHE A 43 -1.20 2.42 -2.91
N ASP A 44 0.07 2.65 -3.31
CA ASP A 44 0.46 3.59 -4.36
C ASP A 44 0.11 5.06 -4.07
N ALA A 45 -0.18 5.39 -2.81
CA ALA A 45 -0.35 6.75 -2.33
C ALA A 45 0.83 7.14 -1.42
N SER A 46 1.58 8.14 -1.87
CA SER A 46 2.82 8.56 -1.20
C SER A 46 3.18 9.98 -1.61
N LEU A 47 3.89 10.66 -0.71
CA LEU A 47 4.44 11.98 -0.93
C LEU A 47 5.96 11.93 -0.77
N THR A 48 6.64 12.74 -1.56
CA THR A 48 8.04 13.07 -1.36
C THR A 48 8.12 14.55 -1.03
N VAL A 49 8.78 14.87 0.07
CA VAL A 49 8.94 16.24 0.57
C VAL A 49 10.42 16.51 0.80
N GLU A 50 10.86 17.70 0.42
CA GLU A 50 12.23 18.14 0.67
C GLU A 50 12.28 19.15 1.83
N THR A 51 13.22 18.93 2.75
CA THR A 51 13.50 19.82 3.89
C THR A 51 14.96 20.25 3.92
N ASP A 52 15.24 21.43 4.44
CA ASP A 52 16.61 21.86 4.72
C ASP A 52 17.27 20.90 5.75
N ALA A 53 18.49 20.46 5.49
CA ALA A 53 19.11 19.41 6.29
C ALA A 53 19.47 19.82 7.73
N ASN A 54 19.59 21.12 8.01
CA ASN A 54 19.99 21.63 9.32
C ASN A 54 18.79 22.06 10.17
N THR A 55 17.76 22.60 9.52
CA THR A 55 16.61 23.23 10.18
C THR A 55 15.34 22.39 10.09
N ASP A 56 15.33 21.37 9.22
CA ASP A 56 14.16 20.56 8.86
C ASP A 56 12.96 21.35 8.32
N VAL A 57 13.20 22.60 7.89
CA VAL A 57 12.18 23.46 7.30
C VAL A 57 11.93 23.05 5.85
N TYR A 58 10.66 23.01 5.45
CA TYR A 58 10.26 22.68 4.09
C TYR A 58 10.83 23.66 3.06
N THR A 59 11.39 23.13 1.97
CA THR A 59 11.88 23.94 0.84
C THR A 59 10.75 24.39 -0.09
N GLY A 60 9.56 23.81 0.08
CA GLY A 60 8.41 23.96 -0.82
C GLY A 60 8.40 22.96 -1.97
N GLN A 61 9.42 22.11 -2.13
CA GLN A 61 9.40 21.03 -3.11
C GLN A 61 8.62 19.82 -2.58
N VAL A 62 7.52 19.51 -3.25
CA VAL A 62 6.66 18.36 -2.96
C VAL A 62 6.27 17.66 -4.25
N THR A 63 6.30 16.34 -4.26
CA THR A 63 5.78 15.51 -5.35
C THR A 63 5.02 14.31 -4.79
N GLY A 64 4.19 13.67 -5.63
CA GLY A 64 3.40 12.51 -5.24
C GLY A 64 1.90 12.82 -5.16
N LYS A 65 1.16 11.89 -4.57
CA LYS A 65 -0.30 11.98 -4.40
C LYS A 65 -0.72 11.28 -3.11
N LEU A 66 -1.73 11.84 -2.47
CA LEU A 66 -2.51 11.17 -1.44
C LEU A 66 -3.89 10.84 -2.01
N ALA A 67 -4.53 9.81 -1.48
CA ALA A 67 -5.95 9.61 -1.65
C ALA A 67 -6.72 10.64 -0.82
N GLN A 68 -7.99 10.84 -1.18
CA GLN A 68 -8.87 11.82 -0.55
C GLN A 68 -10.25 11.19 -0.43
N ASN A 69 -11.03 11.63 0.55
CA ASN A 69 -12.40 11.19 0.80
C ASN A 69 -12.52 9.66 0.92
N LEU A 70 -11.54 9.01 1.57
CA LEU A 70 -11.52 7.56 1.76
C LEU A 70 -12.69 7.08 2.65
N ASP A 71 -13.24 7.96 3.47
CA ASP A 71 -14.41 7.73 4.32
C ASP A 71 -15.71 7.54 3.54
N ASP A 72 -15.82 8.08 2.31
CA ASP A 72 -16.98 7.87 1.44
C ASP A 72 -17.13 6.41 1.01
N ASP A 73 -16.01 5.69 0.90
CA ASP A 73 -15.95 4.31 0.38
C ASP A 73 -15.59 3.27 1.44
N ILE A 74 -14.74 3.61 2.42
CA ILE A 74 -14.22 2.68 3.45
C ILE A 74 -14.95 2.87 4.78
N SER A 75 -16.10 2.21 4.88
CA SER A 75 -16.90 2.20 6.12
C SER A 75 -16.27 1.38 7.26
N SER A 76 -15.42 0.39 6.92
CA SER A 76 -14.75 -0.51 7.87
C SER A 76 -13.39 -0.95 7.33
N THR A 77 -12.40 -1.04 8.22
CA THR A 77 -11.09 -1.64 7.95
C THR A 77 -11.00 -3.11 8.36
N VAL A 78 -12.11 -3.67 8.88
CA VAL A 78 -12.20 -5.09 9.23
C VAL A 78 -12.64 -5.87 7.99
N PRO A 79 -11.80 -6.79 7.47
CA PRO A 79 -12.13 -7.59 6.29
C PRO A 79 -13.16 -8.67 6.62
N THR A 80 -13.97 -9.05 5.62
CA THR A 80 -14.92 -10.17 5.76
C THR A 80 -14.22 -11.52 5.54
N LEU A 81 -13.26 -11.57 4.62
CA LEU A 81 -12.46 -12.76 4.33
C LEU A 81 -11.24 -12.85 5.23
N ASN A 82 -10.84 -14.07 5.58
CA ASN A 82 -9.59 -14.34 6.30
C ASN A 82 -8.41 -14.62 5.35
N GLU A 83 -7.18 -14.59 5.89
CA GLU A 83 -5.97 -14.77 5.08
C GLU A 83 -5.90 -16.14 4.35
N PRO A 84 -6.22 -17.29 4.98
CA PRO A 84 -6.25 -18.57 4.28
C PRO A 84 -7.20 -18.61 3.06
N GLU A 85 -8.41 -18.07 3.20
CA GLU A 85 -9.38 -17.98 2.09
C GLU A 85 -8.83 -17.18 0.92
N VAL A 86 -8.20 -16.06 1.22
CA VAL A 86 -7.66 -15.13 0.22
C VAL A 86 -6.42 -15.70 -0.47
N MET A 87 -5.57 -16.42 0.25
CA MET A 87 -4.41 -17.11 -0.33
C MET A 87 -4.85 -18.23 -1.28
N LEU A 88 -5.92 -18.96 -0.95
CA LEU A 88 -6.53 -19.94 -1.86
C LEU A 88 -7.09 -19.29 -3.13
N LEU A 89 -7.80 -18.15 -2.99
CA LEU A 89 -8.26 -17.36 -4.13
C LEU A 89 -7.09 -16.90 -5.00
N ALA A 90 -6.00 -16.43 -4.41
CA ALA A 90 -4.80 -15.99 -5.14
C ALA A 90 -4.13 -17.13 -5.91
N ALA A 91 -4.03 -18.32 -5.33
CA ALA A 91 -3.55 -19.52 -6.03
C ALA A 91 -4.43 -19.85 -7.25
N ASN A 92 -5.76 -19.80 -7.07
CA ASN A 92 -6.73 -20.03 -8.13
C ASN A 92 -6.62 -18.99 -9.25
N TYR A 93 -6.62 -17.69 -8.95
CA TYR A 93 -6.38 -16.61 -9.94
C TYR A 93 -4.98 -16.67 -10.56
N GLY A 94 -4.03 -17.25 -9.83
CA GLY A 94 -2.66 -17.53 -10.28
C GLY A 94 -2.56 -18.70 -11.26
N ASN A 95 -3.63 -19.50 -11.44
CA ASN A 95 -3.62 -20.78 -12.14
C ASN A 95 -2.50 -21.69 -11.63
N PHE A 96 -2.37 -21.78 -10.32
CA PHE A 96 -1.31 -22.48 -9.62
C PHE A 96 -1.89 -23.44 -8.57
N SER A 97 -1.40 -24.68 -8.54
CA SER A 97 -1.77 -25.65 -7.52
C SER A 97 -0.83 -25.57 -6.32
N MET A 98 -1.40 -25.49 -5.12
CA MET A 98 -0.65 -25.51 -3.86
C MET A 98 -0.20 -26.92 -3.42
N GLU A 99 -0.78 -27.98 -3.98
CA GLU A 99 -0.64 -29.37 -3.48
C GLU A 99 0.79 -29.92 -3.51
N GLU A 100 1.64 -29.40 -4.40
CA GLU A 100 3.06 -29.79 -4.53
C GLU A 100 3.99 -28.58 -4.70
N ALA A 101 3.52 -27.42 -4.29
CA ALA A 101 4.28 -26.21 -4.48
C ALA A 101 5.29 -25.96 -3.37
N ARG A 102 6.50 -25.57 -3.76
CA ARG A 102 7.45 -24.94 -2.86
C ARG A 102 7.22 -23.44 -2.89
N ILE A 103 6.75 -22.88 -1.77
CA ILE A 103 6.56 -21.44 -1.60
C ILE A 103 7.89 -20.84 -1.14
N ASP A 104 8.55 -20.11 -2.05
CA ASP A 104 9.83 -19.47 -1.77
C ASP A 104 9.63 -18.08 -1.15
N TYR A 105 8.52 -17.41 -1.46
CA TYR A 105 8.13 -16.13 -0.86
C TYR A 105 6.63 -15.90 -0.99
N ASP A 106 5.99 -15.57 0.11
CA ASP A 106 4.65 -15.03 0.13
C ASP A 106 4.57 -13.83 1.10
N LYS A 107 3.80 -12.84 0.68
CA LYS A 107 3.55 -11.67 1.50
C LYS A 107 2.16 -11.16 1.24
N LEU A 108 1.31 -11.34 2.24
CA LEU A 108 -0.04 -10.83 2.30
C LEU A 108 -0.07 -9.58 3.19
N ARG A 109 -0.75 -8.54 2.73
CA ARG A 109 -0.99 -7.32 3.50
C ARG A 109 -2.39 -6.80 3.23
N LEU A 110 -3.14 -6.53 4.29
CA LEU A 110 -4.36 -5.74 4.19
C LEU A 110 -4.01 -4.27 3.94
N THR A 111 -4.61 -3.66 2.93
CA THR A 111 -4.31 -2.30 2.46
C THR A 111 -5.53 -1.71 1.75
N ILE A 112 -5.54 -0.41 1.54
CA ILE A 112 -6.58 0.26 0.74
C ILE A 112 -6.01 0.52 -0.65
N PHE A 113 -6.79 0.25 -1.70
CA PHE A 113 -6.43 0.55 -3.07
C PHE A 113 -7.49 1.42 -3.72
N VAL A 114 -7.08 2.54 -4.30
CA VAL A 114 -7.98 3.43 -5.04
C VAL A 114 -7.97 3.04 -6.52
N LYS A 115 -9.10 2.58 -7.02
CA LYS A 115 -9.34 2.23 -8.42
C LYS A 115 -10.42 3.12 -8.99
N ASP A 116 -10.11 3.87 -10.04
CA ASP A 116 -11.07 4.74 -10.73
C ASP A 116 -11.81 5.70 -9.76
N ASN A 117 -11.06 6.25 -8.81
CA ASN A 117 -11.53 7.11 -7.70
C ASN A 117 -12.43 6.43 -6.65
N VAL A 118 -12.49 5.10 -6.63
CA VAL A 118 -13.19 4.33 -5.60
C VAL A 118 -12.15 3.60 -4.74
N ALA A 119 -12.17 3.83 -3.44
CA ALA A 119 -11.32 3.12 -2.50
C ALA A 119 -11.88 1.72 -2.20
N ILE A 120 -11.00 0.72 -2.22
CA ILE A 120 -11.35 -0.68 -2.00
C ILE A 120 -10.42 -1.23 -0.93
N LEU A 121 -10.99 -1.83 0.13
CA LEU A 121 -10.21 -2.63 1.08
C LEU A 121 -9.76 -3.92 0.39
N VAL A 122 -8.45 -4.11 0.26
CA VAL A 122 -7.89 -5.24 -0.48
C VAL A 122 -6.79 -5.94 0.31
N TYR A 123 -6.64 -7.23 0.03
CA TYR A 123 -5.40 -7.94 0.30
C TYR A 123 -4.45 -7.79 -0.88
N ARG A 124 -3.28 -7.22 -0.62
CA ARG A 124 -2.15 -7.22 -1.54
C ARG A 124 -1.29 -8.44 -1.29
N ILE A 125 -1.20 -9.31 -2.28
CA ILE A 125 -0.55 -10.60 -2.19
C ILE A 125 0.60 -10.61 -3.17
N GLN A 126 1.82 -10.71 -2.68
CA GLN A 126 2.99 -10.99 -3.49
C GLN A 126 3.39 -12.43 -3.28
N TYR A 127 3.62 -13.15 -4.37
CA TYR A 127 3.83 -14.58 -4.33
C TYR A 127 4.96 -14.98 -5.26
N TYR A 128 5.80 -15.90 -4.79
CA TYR A 128 6.80 -16.61 -5.56
C TYR A 128 6.82 -18.07 -5.12
N ALA A 129 6.49 -18.98 -6.02
CA ALA A 129 6.52 -20.41 -5.78
C ALA A 129 6.99 -21.18 -7.01
N VAL A 130 7.44 -22.41 -6.76
CA VAL A 130 7.81 -23.38 -7.79
C VAL A 130 6.90 -24.60 -7.66
N SER A 131 6.22 -24.98 -8.74
CA SER A 131 5.36 -26.17 -8.79
C SER A 131 5.50 -26.83 -10.16
N ASN A 132 5.71 -28.15 -10.17
CA ASN A 132 5.91 -28.93 -11.41
C ASN A 132 7.01 -28.37 -12.33
N GLY A 133 8.12 -27.91 -11.74
CA GLY A 133 9.23 -27.29 -12.46
C GLY A 133 8.95 -25.92 -13.07
N LYS A 134 7.78 -25.32 -12.79
CA LYS A 134 7.39 -23.98 -13.24
C LYS A 134 7.44 -22.97 -12.09
N ASN A 135 7.91 -21.78 -12.41
CA ASN A 135 7.94 -20.65 -11.49
C ASN A 135 6.65 -19.83 -11.63
N TYR A 136 6.04 -19.50 -10.49
CA TYR A 136 4.86 -18.65 -10.40
C TYR A 136 5.24 -17.43 -9.59
N ARG A 137 5.25 -16.26 -10.24
CA ARG A 137 5.52 -14.97 -9.59
C ARG A 137 4.43 -13.98 -9.95
N PHE A 138 3.69 -13.51 -8.95
CA PHE A 138 2.62 -12.56 -9.19
C PHE A 138 2.42 -11.61 -8.00
N CYS A 139 1.79 -10.47 -8.28
CA CYS A 139 1.28 -9.55 -7.29
C CYS A 139 -0.21 -9.33 -7.59
N MET A 140 -1.10 -9.64 -6.66
CA MET A 140 -2.54 -9.45 -6.85
C MET A 140 -3.11 -8.56 -5.77
N LEU A 141 -4.16 -7.82 -6.13
CA LEU A 141 -5.05 -7.12 -5.21
C LEU A 141 -6.39 -7.84 -5.28
N ILE A 142 -6.81 -8.43 -4.16
CA ILE A 142 -8.09 -9.13 -4.03
C ILE A 142 -8.94 -8.35 -3.03
N ASP A 143 -10.19 -8.07 -3.39
CA ASP A 143 -11.16 -7.42 -2.52
C ASP A 143 -11.33 -8.23 -1.23
N ALA A 144 -11.11 -7.58 -0.08
CA ALA A 144 -11.07 -8.23 1.22
C ALA A 144 -12.46 -8.62 1.76
N ASN A 145 -13.54 -8.19 1.10
CA ASN A 145 -14.91 -8.45 1.49
C ASN A 145 -15.60 -9.48 0.60
N ASN A 146 -15.33 -9.47 -0.70
CA ASN A 146 -16.03 -10.35 -1.66
C ASN A 146 -15.10 -11.29 -2.47
N GLY A 147 -13.77 -11.15 -2.36
CA GLY A 147 -12.81 -12.04 -3.02
C GLY A 147 -12.62 -11.80 -4.52
N THR A 148 -13.20 -10.73 -5.07
CA THR A 148 -13.02 -10.35 -6.47
C THR A 148 -11.58 -9.94 -6.74
N LEU A 149 -11.00 -10.41 -7.84
CA LEU A 149 -9.70 -9.94 -8.31
C LEU A 149 -9.82 -8.49 -8.81
N VAL A 150 -9.25 -7.55 -8.05
CA VAL A 150 -9.28 -6.12 -8.36
C VAL A 150 -8.21 -5.74 -9.38
N LYS A 151 -7.00 -6.30 -9.21
CA LYS A 151 -5.83 -6.09 -10.07
C LYS A 151 -4.86 -7.28 -9.96
N LYS A 152 -4.16 -7.59 -11.04
CA LYS A 152 -3.05 -8.55 -11.12
C LYS A 152 -1.87 -7.92 -11.84
#